data_AF-A0A975JCK5-F1
#
_entry.id   AF-A0A975JCK5-F1
#
_cell.length_a   1.000
_cell.length_b   1.000
_cell.length_c   1.000
_cell.angle_alpha   90.00
_cell.angle_beta   90.00
_cell.angle_gamma   90.00
#
_symmetry.space_group_name_H-M   'P 1'
#
loop_
_entity.id
_entity.type
_entity.pdbx_description
1 polymer ?
#
loop_
_entity_poly.entity_id
_entity_poly.type
_entity_poly.pdbx_seq_one_letter_code
_entity_poly.pdbx_strand_id
1 'polypeptide(L)'
;MTEIPKITERRTLHWRAFIASLLLPPVVTLGPLLLVSLAIPTLNTLLIVVYVMLVFGGAIYLLIGTPTLIWYLRRQPADPFKTALIALVSLLILIPAAPLFWLFTGDRDAMWISATLMMFGAVLAPLWAAIFALLYNRFTHGKEKKC
;
A
#
# COMPACT_ATOMS: atom_id res chain seq x y z
N MET A 1 -2.09 40.56 -13.20
CA MET A 1 -2.50 39.39 -14.00
C MET A 1 -2.13 38.14 -13.22
N THR A 2 -3.09 37.55 -12.53
CA THR A 2 -2.94 36.30 -11.79
C THR A 2 -3.34 35.17 -12.73
N GLU A 3 -2.37 34.38 -13.21
CA GLU A 3 -2.67 33.17 -13.96
C GLU A 3 -3.43 32.20 -13.04
N ILE A 4 -4.70 31.98 -13.36
CA ILE A 4 -5.51 30.93 -12.73
C ILE A 4 -4.91 29.60 -13.22
N PRO A 5 -4.32 28.77 -12.35
CA PRO A 5 -3.72 27.51 -12.78
C PRO A 5 -4.78 26.65 -13.45
N LYS A 6 -4.50 26.22 -14.69
CA LYS A 6 -5.33 25.32 -15.49
C LYS A 6 -5.88 24.21 -14.59
N ILE A 7 -7.21 24.15 -14.48
CA ILE A 7 -7.93 23.06 -13.83
C ILE A 7 -7.36 21.77 -14.40
N THR A 8 -6.65 21.02 -13.55
CA THR A 8 -5.96 19.80 -13.94
C THR A 8 -6.96 18.89 -14.62
N GLU A 9 -6.79 18.68 -15.91
CA GLU A 9 -7.65 17.82 -16.73
C GLU A 9 -7.75 16.47 -16.00
N ARG A 10 -8.95 16.16 -15.49
CA ARG A 10 -9.15 14.98 -14.64
C ARG A 10 -8.87 13.76 -15.49
N ARG A 11 -7.71 13.12 -15.25
CA ARG A 11 -7.31 11.93 -15.99
C ARG A 11 -8.36 10.83 -15.77
N THR A 12 -8.85 10.23 -16.85
CA THR A 12 -9.80 9.13 -16.77
C THR A 12 -9.14 7.93 -16.11
N LEU A 13 -9.74 7.44 -15.03
CA LEU A 13 -9.19 6.33 -14.26
C LEU A 13 -9.56 5.00 -14.95
N HIS A 14 -8.57 4.22 -15.35
CA HIS A 14 -8.81 2.91 -15.96
C HIS A 14 -9.18 1.89 -14.88
N TRP A 15 -10.47 1.79 -14.57
CA TRP A 15 -10.99 1.02 -13.44
C TRP A 15 -10.59 -0.46 -13.44
N ARG A 16 -10.54 -1.09 -14.63
CA ARG A 16 -10.07 -2.47 -14.78
C ARG A 16 -8.59 -2.64 -14.43
N ALA A 17 -7.75 -1.71 -14.90
CA ALA A 17 -6.33 -1.69 -14.56
C ALA A 17 -6.15 -1.41 -13.06
N PHE A 18 -6.92 -0.48 -12.50
CA PHE A 18 -6.90 -0.16 -11.08
C PHE A 18 -7.20 -1.38 -10.21
N ILE A 19 -8.32 -2.06 -10.44
CA ILE A 19 -8.72 -3.24 -9.66
C ILE A 19 -7.70 -4.37 -9.82
N ALA A 20 -7.22 -4.64 -11.04
CA ALA A 20 -6.18 -5.65 -11.25
C ALA A 20 -4.90 -5.31 -10.50
N SER A 21 -4.47 -4.05 -10.52
CA SER A 21 -3.29 -3.56 -9.81
C SER A 21 -3.46 -3.53 -8.30
N LEU A 22 -4.70 -3.48 -7.80
CA LEU A 22 -5.04 -3.51 -6.37
C LEU A 22 -5.03 -4.93 -5.80
N LEU A 23 -5.46 -5.93 -6.61
CA LEU A 23 -5.61 -7.32 -6.18
C LEU A 23 -4.36 -8.19 -6.41
N LEU A 24 -3.53 -7.83 -7.38
CA LEU A 24 -2.30 -8.58 -7.70
C LEU A 24 -1.15 -8.42 -6.70
N PRO A 25 -0.91 -7.25 -6.05
CA PRO A 25 0.17 -7.11 -5.08
C PRO A 25 0.12 -8.15 -3.96
N PRO A 26 -1.04 -8.45 -3.32
CA PRO A 26 -1.13 -9.56 -2.37
C PRO A 26 -0.59 -10.88 -2.93
N VAL A 27 -0.98 -11.25 -4.15
CA VAL A 27 -0.57 -12.53 -4.77
C VAL A 27 0.93 -12.54 -5.08
N VAL A 28 1.45 -11.44 -5.63
CA VAL A 28 2.86 -11.31 -6.03
C VAL A 28 3.78 -11.25 -4.80
N THR A 29 3.35 -10.62 -3.72
CA THR A 29 4.12 -10.60 -2.47
C THR A 29 3.97 -11.89 -1.67
N LEU A 30 2.78 -12.50 -1.62
CA LEU A 30 2.53 -13.69 -0.81
C LEU A 30 3.09 -14.98 -1.41
N GLY A 31 2.96 -15.17 -2.72
CA GLY A 31 3.38 -16.42 -3.38
C GLY A 31 4.83 -16.82 -3.05
N PRO A 32 5.81 -15.92 -3.23
CA PRO A 32 7.20 -16.20 -2.88
C PRO A 32 7.42 -16.43 -1.38
N LEU A 33 6.73 -15.66 -0.52
CA LEU A 33 6.82 -15.78 0.94
C LEU A 33 6.32 -17.15 1.43
N LEU A 34 5.24 -17.66 0.84
CA LEU A 34 4.67 -18.97 1.14
C LEU A 34 5.59 -20.12 0.71
N LEU A 35 6.21 -20.00 -0.48
CA LEU A 35 7.18 -20.97 -0.98
C LEU A 35 8.44 -21.05 -0.11
N VAL A 36 8.98 -19.91 0.33
CA VAL A 36 10.15 -19.85 1.21
C VAL A 36 9.87 -20.53 2.56
N SER A 37 8.66 -20.41 3.09
CA SER A 37 8.31 -21.02 4.38
C SER A 37 8.08 -22.52 4.30
N LEU A 38 7.54 -23.02 3.19
CA LEU A 38 7.47 -24.47 2.96
C LEU A 38 8.87 -25.09 2.89
N ALA A 39 9.87 -24.32 2.44
CA ALA A 39 11.26 -24.77 2.37
C ALA A 39 12.01 -24.67 3.73
N ILE A 40 11.58 -23.79 4.65
CA ILE A 40 12.27 -23.53 5.92
C ILE A 40 11.27 -23.56 7.10
N PRO A 41 11.06 -24.72 7.74
CA PRO A 41 10.05 -24.91 8.80
C PRO A 41 10.25 -24.02 10.03
N THR A 42 11.49 -23.62 10.32
CA THR A 42 11.84 -22.73 11.43
C THR A 42 11.39 -21.27 11.21
N LEU A 43 10.99 -20.91 9.99
CA LEU A 43 10.51 -19.58 9.63
C LEU A 43 9.00 -19.39 9.84
N ASN A 44 8.27 -20.43 10.26
CA ASN A 44 6.81 -20.42 10.39
C ASN A 44 6.28 -19.28 11.29
N THR A 45 7.01 -18.90 12.34
CA THR A 45 6.60 -17.82 13.25
C THR A 45 6.63 -16.46 12.56
N LEU A 46 7.63 -16.21 11.71
CA LEU A 46 7.69 -14.99 10.89
C LEU A 46 6.52 -14.94 9.92
N LEU A 47 6.10 -16.09 9.39
CA LEU A 47 5.02 -16.15 8.42
C LEU A 47 3.64 -15.88 9.02
N ILE A 48 3.40 -16.31 10.26
CA ILE A 48 2.18 -15.94 11.00
C ILE A 48 2.12 -14.43 11.17
N VAL A 49 3.23 -13.79 11.55
CA VAL A 49 3.30 -12.33 11.69
C VAL A 49 3.04 -11.64 10.34
N VAL A 50 3.67 -12.11 9.26
CA VAL A 50 3.44 -11.55 7.90
C VAL A 50 2.00 -11.76 7.44
N TYR A 51 1.38 -12.91 7.75
CA TYR A 51 0.00 -13.19 7.39
C TYR A 51 -0.97 -12.27 8.13
N VAL A 52 -0.80 -12.13 9.46
CA VAL A 52 -1.60 -11.21 10.28
C VAL A 52 -1.41 -9.76 9.80
N MET A 53 -0.17 -9.35 9.55
CA MET A 53 0.16 -8.04 8.97
C MET A 53 -0.55 -7.81 7.63
N LEU A 54 -0.71 -8.86 6.83
CA LEU A 54 -1.33 -8.74 5.52
C LEU A 54 -2.86 -8.69 5.59
N VAL A 55 -3.48 -9.43 6.50
CA VAL A 55 -4.93 -9.36 6.70
C VAL A 55 -5.31 -7.98 7.26
N PHE A 56 -4.64 -7.55 8.33
CA PHE A 56 -4.92 -6.26 8.97
C PHE A 56 -4.39 -5.08 8.14
N GLY A 57 -3.17 -5.17 7.63
CA GLY A 57 -2.57 -4.15 6.77
C GLY A 57 -3.24 -4.04 5.41
N GLY A 58 -3.71 -5.16 4.83
CA GLY A 58 -4.52 -5.18 3.61
C GLY A 58 -5.87 -4.49 3.80
N ALA A 59 -6.54 -4.71 4.94
CA ALA A 59 -7.77 -3.98 5.28
C ALA A 59 -7.51 -2.47 5.41
N ILE A 60 -6.44 -2.07 6.09
CA ILE A 60 -6.03 -0.66 6.21
C ILE A 60 -5.69 -0.07 4.83
N TYR A 61 -4.99 -0.82 3.98
CA TYR A 61 -4.67 -0.42 2.61
C TYR A 61 -5.94 -0.24 1.76
N LEU A 62 -6.95 -1.10 1.91
CA LEU A 62 -8.19 -0.95 1.19
C LEU A 62 -8.99 0.26 1.67
N LEU A 63 -9.03 0.52 2.98
CA LEU A 63 -9.81 1.61 3.57
C LEU A 63 -9.15 2.98 3.36
N ILE A 64 -7.83 3.08 3.53
CA ILE A 64 -7.09 4.35 3.51
C ILE A 64 -6.27 4.48 2.22
N GLY A 65 -5.62 3.40 1.78
CA GLY A 65 -4.80 3.39 0.57
C GLY A 65 -5.63 3.62 -0.68
N THR A 66 -6.72 2.88 -0.88
CA THR A 66 -7.59 3.02 -2.07
C THR A 66 -8.06 4.46 -2.33
N PRO A 67 -8.68 5.18 -1.38
CA PRO A 67 -9.09 6.57 -1.64
C PRO A 67 -7.89 7.49 -1.89
N THR A 68 -6.77 7.28 -1.19
CA THR A 68 -5.53 8.06 -1.38
C THR A 68 -4.95 7.86 -2.79
N LEU A 69 -4.93 6.61 -3.27
CA LEU A 69 -4.47 6.24 -4.60
C LEU A 69 -5.41 6.77 -5.70
N ILE A 70 -6.73 6.68 -5.52
CA ILE A 70 -7.70 7.26 -6.46
C ILE A 70 -7.50 8.77 -6.56
N TRP A 71 -7.32 9.44 -5.42
CA TRP A 71 -7.06 10.88 -5.38
C TRP A 71 -5.75 11.26 -6.07
N TYR A 72 -4.68 10.49 -5.85
CA TYR A 72 -3.37 10.71 -6.46
C TYR A 72 -3.39 10.47 -7.98
N LEU A 73 -3.92 9.32 -8.44
CA LEU A 73 -3.97 8.94 -9.86
C LEU A 73 -4.85 9.86 -10.71
N ARG A 74 -5.81 10.56 -10.10
CA ARG A 74 -6.60 11.60 -10.77
C ARG A 74 -5.80 12.85 -11.08
N ARG A 75 -4.65 13.06 -10.43
CA ARG A 75 -3.83 14.28 -10.50
C ARG A 75 -2.46 14.05 -11.13
N GLN A 76 -1.87 12.87 -10.94
CA GLN A 76 -0.53 12.55 -11.42
C GLN A 76 -0.47 11.14 -12.04
N PRO A 77 0.44 10.90 -13.00
CA PRO A 77 0.74 9.55 -13.47
C PRO A 77 1.23 8.67 -12.30
N ALA A 78 1.00 7.36 -12.39
CA ALA A 78 1.40 6.40 -11.37
C ALA A 78 2.93 6.23 -11.36
N ASP A 79 3.64 7.13 -10.69
CA ASP A 79 5.09 7.02 -10.49
C ASP A 79 5.36 6.07 -9.30
N PRO A 80 6.11 4.97 -9.47
CA PRO A 80 6.40 4.02 -8.41
C PRO A 80 7.08 4.64 -7.19
N PHE A 81 8.00 5.58 -7.40
CA PHE A 81 8.74 6.19 -6.31
C PHE A 81 7.87 7.15 -5.52
N LYS A 82 7.08 8.00 -6.20
CA LYS A 82 6.14 8.92 -5.53
C LYS A 82 5.02 8.16 -4.82
N THR A 83 4.52 7.08 -5.42
CA THR A 83 3.45 6.27 -4.82
C THR A 83 3.96 5.54 -3.57
N ALA A 84 5.20 5.04 -3.59
CA ALA A 84 5.87 4.50 -2.41
C ALA A 84 6.06 5.55 -1.30
N LEU A 85 6.48 6.75 -1.68
CA LEU A 85 6.68 7.85 -0.73
C LEU A 85 5.36 8.32 -0.10
N ILE A 86 4.27 8.40 -0.88
CA ILE A 86 2.94 8.71 -0.35
C ILE A 86 2.48 7.64 0.65
N ALA A 87 2.71 6.36 0.37
CA ALA A 87 2.37 5.28 1.29
C ALA A 87 3.20 5.36 2.58
N LEU A 88 4.50 5.64 2.48
CA LEU A 88 5.37 5.84 3.65
C LEU A 88 4.92 7.03 4.49
N VAL A 89 4.63 8.18 3.85
CA VAL A 89 4.15 9.39 4.55
C VAL A 89 2.79 9.12 5.22
N SER A 90 1.89 8.41 4.55
CA SER A 90 0.59 8.04 5.11
C SER A 90 0.74 7.16 6.36
N LEU A 91 1.72 6.26 6.36
CA LEU A 91 2.07 5.46 7.53
C LEU A 91 2.71 6.29 8.64
N LEU A 92 3.61 7.22 8.31
CA LEU A 92 4.24 8.12 9.28
C LEU A 92 3.20 8.99 10.01
N ILE A 93 2.14 9.42 9.31
CA ILE A 93 1.01 10.15 9.93
C ILE A 93 0.24 9.26 10.93
N LEU A 94 0.27 7.95 10.75
CA LEU A 94 -0.35 6.99 11.67
C LEU A 94 0.50 6.73 12.94
N ILE A 95 1.77 7.13 12.97
CA ILE A 95 2.67 6.97 14.14
C ILE A 95 2.07 7.48 15.44
N PRO A 96 1.55 8.72 15.52
CA PRO A 96 0.96 9.23 16.75
C PRO A 96 -0.30 8.48 17.20
N ALA A 97 -0.97 7.72 16.31
CA ALA A 97 -2.18 6.99 16.67
C ALA A 97 -1.92 5.89 17.72
N ALA A 98 -0.73 5.27 17.69
CA ALA A 98 -0.32 4.25 18.65
C ALA A 98 -0.23 4.75 20.12
N PRO A 99 0.56 5.81 20.43
CA PRO A 99 0.61 6.36 21.79
C PRO A 99 -0.72 7.01 22.20
N LEU A 100 -1.47 7.62 21.26
CA LEU A 100 -2.83 8.11 21.54
C LEU A 100 -3.76 6.98 21.97
N PHE A 101 -3.77 5.86 21.25
CA PHE A 101 -4.59 4.70 21.59
C PHE A 101 -4.24 4.15 22.97
N TRP A 102 -2.95 4.05 23.28
CA TRP A 102 -2.47 3.62 24.59
C TRP A 102 -2.94 4.55 25.73
N LEU A 103 -2.93 5.87 25.52
CA LEU A 103 -3.42 6.83 26.51
C LEU A 103 -4.91 6.63 26.84
N PHE A 104 -5.71 6.15 25.89
CA PHE A 104 -7.15 5.92 26.08
C PHE A 104 -7.48 4.54 26.65
N THR A 105 -6.72 3.49 26.32
CA THR A 105 -7.04 2.10 26.72
C THR A 105 -6.19 1.58 27.88
N GLY A 106 -5.01 2.16 28.12
CA GLY A 106 -4.04 1.66 29.10
C GLY A 106 -3.42 0.31 28.74
N ASP A 107 -3.71 -0.22 27.55
CA ASP A 107 -3.33 -1.57 27.13
C ASP A 107 -1.89 -1.60 26.59
N ARG A 108 -1.00 -2.26 27.32
CA ARG A 108 0.41 -2.40 26.92
C ARG A 108 0.60 -3.31 25.70
N ASP A 109 -0.29 -4.27 25.48
CA ASP A 109 -0.17 -5.19 24.36
C ASP A 109 -0.50 -4.47 23.04
N ALA A 110 -1.44 -3.51 23.08
CA ALA A 110 -1.74 -2.64 21.95
C ALA A 110 -0.52 -1.80 21.50
N MET A 111 0.33 -1.37 22.44
CA MET A 111 1.56 -0.65 22.11
C MET A 111 2.55 -1.54 21.36
N TRP A 112 2.75 -2.78 21.81
CA TRP A 112 3.63 -3.72 21.12
C TRP A 112 3.12 -4.08 19.72
N ILE A 113 1.84 -4.39 19.60
CA ILE A 113 1.19 -4.73 18.32
C ILE A 113 1.32 -3.57 17.33
N SER A 114 1.07 -2.34 17.78
CA SER A 114 1.18 -1.15 16.92
C SER A 114 2.62 -0.86 16.48
N ALA A 115 3.61 -1.03 17.36
CA ALA A 115 5.02 -0.90 17.02
C ALA A 115 5.46 -1.95 15.99
N THR A 116 5.04 -3.20 16.15
CA THR A 116 5.28 -4.26 15.15
C THR A 116 4.62 -3.90 13.82
N LEU A 117 3.37 -3.41 13.82
CA LEU A 117 2.65 -3.00 12.61
C LEU A 117 3.35 -1.86 11.89
N MET A 118 3.92 -0.90 12.62
CA MET A 118 4.68 0.20 12.03
C MET A 118 6.01 -0.26 11.44
N MET A 119 6.75 -1.13 12.14
CA MET A 119 8.04 -1.61 11.66
C MET A 119 7.91 -2.38 10.33
N PHE A 120 6.98 -3.34 10.28
CA PHE A 120 6.72 -4.10 9.05
C PHE A 120 5.99 -3.25 8.01
N GLY A 121 5.06 -2.40 8.43
CA GLY A 121 4.34 -1.47 7.56
C GLY A 121 5.28 -0.50 6.85
N ALA A 122 6.37 -0.06 7.49
CA ALA A 122 7.33 0.88 6.91
C ALA A 122 8.06 0.29 5.70
N VAL A 123 8.17 -1.04 5.62
CA VAL A 123 8.77 -1.74 4.48
C VAL A 123 7.69 -2.20 3.50
N LEU A 124 6.63 -2.83 4.02
CA LEU A 124 5.59 -3.43 3.19
C LEU A 124 4.72 -2.38 2.48
N ALA A 125 4.35 -1.28 3.13
CA ALA A 125 3.50 -0.25 2.55
C ALA A 125 4.13 0.42 1.31
N PRO A 126 5.39 0.94 1.36
CA PRO A 126 6.01 1.50 0.16
C PRO A 126 6.26 0.45 -0.91
N LEU A 127 6.63 -0.79 -0.54
CA LEU A 127 6.83 -1.88 -1.49
C LEU A 127 5.53 -2.21 -2.25
N TRP A 128 4.41 -2.35 -1.55
CA TRP A 128 3.10 -2.59 -2.16
C TRP A 128 2.68 -1.44 -3.07
N ALA A 129 2.86 -0.21 -2.62
CA ALA A 129 2.49 0.97 -3.38
C ALA A 129 3.34 1.13 -4.65
N ALA A 130 4.63 0.76 -4.60
CA ALA A 130 5.50 0.70 -5.77
C ALA A 130 5.05 -0.40 -6.75
N ILE A 131 4.78 -1.62 -6.26
CA ILE A 131 4.29 -2.74 -7.09
C ILE A 131 2.96 -2.37 -7.75
N PHE A 132 2.04 -1.75 -7.00
CA PHE A 132 0.79 -1.23 -7.53
C PHE A 132 1.04 -0.28 -8.71
N ALA A 133 1.92 0.72 -8.54
CA ALA A 133 2.16 1.72 -9.58
C ALA A 133 2.81 1.11 -10.84
N LEU A 134 3.73 0.14 -10.66
CA LEU A 134 4.33 -0.61 -11.76
C LEU A 134 3.29 -1.42 -12.54
N LEU A 135 2.41 -2.15 -11.83
CA LEU A 135 1.34 -2.94 -12.43
C LEU A 135 0.32 -2.04 -13.14
N TYR A 136 -0.07 -0.94 -12.51
CA TYR A 136 -1.00 0.02 -13.08
C TYR A 136 -0.47 0.58 -14.40
N ASN A 137 0.78 1.04 -14.41
CA ASN A 137 1.43 1.51 -15.64
C ASN A 137 1.50 0.44 -16.72
N ARG A 138 1.79 -0.80 -16.35
CA ARG A 138 1.86 -1.92 -17.30
C ARG A 138 0.49 -2.20 -17.94
N PHE A 139 -0.58 -2.16 -17.16
CA PHE A 139 -1.94 -2.37 -17.68
C PHE A 139 -2.49 -1.18 -18.46
N THR A 140 -2.04 0.04 -18.18
CA THR A 140 -2.46 1.24 -18.93
C THR A 140 -1.66 1.41 -20.23
N HIS A 141 -0.33 1.27 -20.20
CA HIS A 141 0.52 1.40 -21.40
C HIS A 141 0.46 0.16 -22.32
N GLY A 142 0.11 -1.01 -21.79
CA GLY A 142 -0.10 -2.22 -22.59
C GLY A 142 -1.24 -2.10 -23.62
N LYS A 143 -2.07 -1.05 -23.53
CA LYS A 143 -3.14 -0.77 -24.51
C LYS A 143 -2.74 0.13 -25.67
N GLU A 144 -1.64 0.88 -25.57
CA GLU A 144 -1.19 1.75 -26.68
C GLU A 144 -0.48 0.96 -27.80
N LYS A 145 0.02 -0.26 -27.53
CA LYS A 145 0.71 -1.08 -28.55
C LYS A 145 -0.23 -1.90 -29.46
N LYS A 146 -1.51 -1.52 -29.56
CA LYS A 146 -2.51 -2.24 -30.38
C LYS A 146 -3.29 -1.35 -31.37
N CYS A 147 -2.74 -0.21 -31.76
CA CYS A 147 -3.19 0.52 -32.95
C CYS A 147 -2.06 0.58 -33.97
#